data_AF-A0A5J5DZC0-F1
#
_entry.id   AF-A0A5J5DZC0-F1
#
_cell.length_a   1.000
_cell.length_b   1.000
_cell.length_c   1.000
_cell.angle_alpha   90.00
_cell.angle_beta   90.00
_cell.angle_gamma   90.00
#
_symmetry.space_group_name_H-M   'P 1'
#
loop_
_entity.id
_entity.type
_entity.pdbx_description
1 polymer ?
#
loop_
_entity_poly.entity_id
_entity_poly.type
_entity_poly.pdbx_seq_one_letter_code
_entity_poly.pdbx_strand_id
1 'polypeptide(L)'
;MSFEFEKELKVTETNIPGLLVFDLPVHGDSRGWFKENWQRAKMLKLGLPDFGPVQNNISFNAKKGVTRGIHAEPWDKYISIATGEIFGAWVDLRPGDSFGQVYTTRLDPSKAIYVPRGVGNSFQALQDGTVYTYLVNAHWSLEQKKTYTFVNLADPELDIQWPIPLEESERSEADLHHPMLKDAKPMTPKRTLVTGCNGQLGHAVRAYAEAHGLEGFEYTDIDEFDFSDPTAYDRYDWSLYGTIINVAEQASDDCKDVDDVARAWRINAQGTALLARAAGEHHITLVQVSAESVYGQNTDDGVIAPVDLYAQTKAAGDIAVANIPEHYILRCSASAQADTQRLAGEIFRLLDTHAAYGVYDLQ
;
A
#
# COMPACT_ATOMS: atom_id res chain seq x y z
N MET A 1 -12.31 13.48 -32.51
CA MET A 1 -11.57 13.42 -31.23
C MET A 1 -10.55 14.55 -31.28
N SER A 2 -10.60 15.51 -30.35
CA SER A 2 -9.62 16.60 -30.28
C SER A 2 -8.81 16.45 -28.99
N PHE A 3 -7.89 15.49 -28.98
CA PHE A 3 -6.83 15.44 -27.99
C PHE A 3 -5.50 15.29 -28.72
N GLU A 4 -4.42 15.66 -28.05
CA GLU A 4 -3.08 15.70 -28.63
C GLU A 4 -2.48 14.28 -28.70
N PHE A 5 -1.97 13.93 -29.89
CA PHE A 5 -1.20 12.70 -30.13
C PHE A 5 0.29 12.92 -29.84
N GLU A 6 1.03 11.84 -29.67
CA GLU A 6 2.51 11.85 -29.55
C GLU A 6 3.06 12.67 -28.37
N LYS A 7 2.28 12.80 -27.29
CA LYS A 7 2.79 13.35 -26.04
C LYS A 7 3.95 12.52 -25.50
N GLU A 8 4.90 13.18 -24.84
CA GLU A 8 5.90 12.49 -24.03
C GLU A 8 5.24 11.87 -22.79
N LEU A 9 5.65 10.64 -22.44
CA LEU A 9 5.23 10.01 -21.20
C LEU A 9 5.83 10.77 -20.02
N LYS A 10 4.98 11.44 -19.23
CA LYS A 10 5.41 12.23 -18.08
C LYS A 10 4.45 12.06 -16.92
N VAL A 11 4.94 12.26 -15.71
CA VAL A 11 4.14 12.32 -14.49
C VAL A 11 4.06 13.76 -13.98
N THR A 12 3.00 14.10 -13.27
CA THR A 12 2.84 15.38 -12.57
C THR A 12 2.19 15.12 -11.22
N GLU A 13 2.84 15.59 -10.16
CA GLU A 13 2.29 15.59 -8.81
C GLU A 13 1.17 16.63 -8.68
N THR A 14 0.27 16.41 -7.73
CA THR A 14 -0.86 17.30 -7.45
C THR A 14 -0.78 17.85 -6.03
N ASN A 15 -1.74 18.68 -5.64
CA ASN A 15 -1.87 19.12 -4.26
C ASN A 15 -2.27 17.99 -3.30
N ILE A 16 -2.83 16.89 -3.78
CA ILE A 16 -3.18 15.72 -2.95
C ILE A 16 -1.97 14.77 -2.90
N PRO A 17 -1.40 14.49 -1.71
CA PRO A 17 -0.20 13.66 -1.59
C PRO A 17 -0.36 12.27 -2.21
N GLY A 18 0.51 11.93 -3.16
CA GLY A 18 0.52 10.64 -3.86
C GLY A 18 -0.48 10.51 -5.02
N LEU A 19 -1.35 11.49 -5.25
CA LEU A 19 -2.20 11.53 -6.46
C LEU A 19 -1.36 12.02 -7.63
N LEU A 20 -1.21 11.18 -8.66
CA LEU A 20 -0.30 11.42 -9.79
C LEU A 20 -1.04 11.44 -11.12
N VAL A 21 -0.82 12.46 -11.93
CA VAL A 21 -1.38 12.56 -13.30
C VAL A 21 -0.32 12.19 -14.32
N PHE A 22 -0.70 11.40 -15.32
CA PHE A 22 0.17 10.99 -16.41
C PHE A 22 -0.33 11.54 -17.74
N ASP A 23 0.56 12.16 -18.51
CA ASP A 23 0.35 12.28 -19.96
C ASP A 23 0.85 10.98 -20.62
N LEU A 24 0.02 10.41 -21.49
CA LEU A 24 0.29 9.16 -22.18
C LEU A 24 0.60 9.43 -23.66
N PRO A 25 1.66 8.80 -24.21
CA PRO A 25 1.84 8.75 -25.66
C PRO A 25 0.68 8.00 -26.32
N VAL A 26 -0.01 8.68 -27.23
CA VAL A 26 -1.03 8.07 -28.08
C VAL A 26 -0.57 8.21 -29.52
N HIS A 27 -0.47 7.08 -30.21
CA HIS A 27 0.02 6.98 -31.57
C HIS A 27 -1.16 6.85 -32.53
N GLY A 28 -1.43 7.88 -33.32
CA GLY A 28 -2.55 7.93 -34.26
C GLY A 28 -2.14 7.53 -35.68
N ASP A 29 -2.98 6.77 -36.38
CA ASP A 29 -2.86 6.50 -37.80
C ASP A 29 -4.22 6.36 -38.50
N SER A 30 -4.23 6.02 -39.79
CA SER A 30 -5.47 5.87 -40.58
C SER A 30 -6.50 4.86 -40.03
N ARG A 31 -6.09 3.95 -39.15
CA ARG A 31 -6.92 2.89 -38.56
C ARG A 31 -7.56 3.31 -37.24
N GLY A 32 -7.05 4.37 -36.59
CA GLY A 32 -7.39 4.75 -35.23
C GLY A 32 -6.14 5.15 -34.44
N TRP A 33 -6.00 4.66 -33.22
CA TRP A 33 -4.83 4.93 -32.40
C TRP A 33 -4.45 3.78 -31.47
N PHE A 34 -3.22 3.80 -31.00
CA PHE A 34 -2.64 2.86 -30.03
C PHE A 34 -2.00 3.61 -28.87
N LYS A 35 -2.06 3.05 -27.66
CA LYS A 35 -1.29 3.53 -26.50
C LYS A 35 -0.87 2.36 -25.63
N GLU A 36 0.29 2.50 -25.00
CA GLU A 36 0.63 1.70 -23.82
C GLU A 36 -0.11 2.29 -22.61
N ASN A 37 -1.33 1.83 -22.35
CA ASN A 37 -2.19 2.42 -21.32
C ASN A 37 -1.60 2.32 -19.91
N TRP A 38 -0.88 1.23 -19.63
CA TRP A 38 -0.09 1.04 -18.42
C TRP A 38 1.13 0.19 -18.76
N GLN A 39 2.32 0.65 -18.37
CA GLN A 39 3.58 -0.06 -18.58
C GLN A 39 4.40 0.07 -17.30
N ARG A 40 4.45 -1.01 -16.52
CA ARG A 40 5.05 -1.03 -15.18
C ARG A 40 6.45 -0.43 -15.16
N ALA A 41 7.39 -0.96 -15.93
CA ALA A 41 8.80 -0.54 -15.89
C ALA A 41 9.00 0.95 -16.24
N LYS A 42 8.21 1.51 -17.16
CA LYS A 42 8.28 2.94 -17.53
C LYS A 42 7.67 3.80 -16.44
N MET A 43 6.54 3.39 -15.85
CA MET A 43 5.84 4.17 -14.84
C MET A 43 6.55 4.15 -13.48
N LEU A 44 7.14 3.02 -13.07
CA LEU A 44 7.95 2.95 -11.85
C LEU A 44 9.15 3.91 -11.91
N LYS A 45 9.81 4.01 -13.07
CA LYS A 45 10.91 4.97 -13.30
C LYS A 45 10.47 6.43 -13.20
N LEU A 46 9.18 6.70 -13.37
CA LEU A 46 8.58 8.02 -13.22
C LEU A 46 8.00 8.24 -11.81
N GLY A 47 8.20 7.32 -10.87
CA GLY A 47 7.74 7.47 -9.49
C GLY A 47 6.32 6.98 -9.22
N LEU A 48 5.70 6.21 -10.14
CA LEU A 48 4.51 5.44 -9.79
C LEU A 48 4.88 4.39 -8.72
N PRO A 49 4.18 4.31 -7.58
CA PRO A 49 4.35 3.21 -6.64
C PRO A 49 4.02 1.87 -7.30
N ASP A 50 4.74 0.82 -6.93
CA ASP A 50 4.52 -0.51 -7.49
C ASP A 50 3.30 -1.20 -6.86
N PHE A 51 2.12 -0.72 -7.25
CA PHE A 51 0.87 -1.09 -6.60
C PHE A 51 0.38 -2.49 -6.97
N GLY A 52 0.96 -3.19 -7.95
CA GLY A 52 0.59 -4.58 -8.29
C GLY A 52 -0.88 -4.79 -8.68
N PRO A 53 -1.35 -4.28 -9.84
CA PRO A 53 -2.75 -4.42 -10.22
C PRO A 53 -3.16 -5.89 -10.43
N VAL A 54 -4.25 -6.31 -9.78
CA VAL A 54 -4.80 -7.67 -9.83
C VAL A 54 -6.17 -7.75 -10.52
N GLN A 55 -6.80 -6.60 -10.76
CA GLN A 55 -8.13 -6.52 -11.37
C GLN A 55 -8.20 -5.32 -12.32
N ASN A 56 -8.87 -5.52 -13.45
CA ASN A 56 -9.18 -4.49 -14.43
C ASN A 56 -10.70 -4.33 -14.53
N ASN A 57 -11.17 -3.10 -14.43
CA ASN A 57 -12.57 -2.75 -14.46
C ASN A 57 -12.84 -1.76 -15.60
N ILE A 58 -14.04 -1.84 -16.16
CA ILE A 58 -14.49 -0.94 -17.23
C ILE A 58 -15.91 -0.49 -16.90
N SER A 59 -16.17 0.81 -17.03
CA SER A 59 -17.53 1.36 -17.06
C SER A 59 -17.78 2.07 -18.39
N PHE A 60 -18.87 1.66 -19.04
CA PHE A 60 -19.38 2.32 -20.24
C PHE A 60 -20.44 3.34 -19.84
N ASN A 61 -20.25 4.59 -20.22
CA ASN A 61 -21.16 5.69 -19.93
C ASN A 61 -21.82 6.12 -21.24
N ALA A 62 -23.04 5.63 -21.45
CA ALA A 62 -23.75 5.78 -22.72
C ALA A 62 -24.06 7.25 -23.05
N LYS A 63 -24.36 8.06 -22.03
CA LYS A 63 -24.73 9.47 -22.17
C LYS A 63 -23.71 10.39 -21.51
N LYS A 64 -23.53 11.57 -22.11
CA LYS A 64 -22.95 12.75 -21.49
C LYS A 64 -23.75 13.12 -20.23
N GLY A 65 -23.04 13.56 -19.18
CA GLY A 65 -23.64 13.96 -17.91
C GLY A 65 -23.76 12.84 -16.88
N VAL A 66 -23.47 11.58 -17.24
CA VAL A 66 -23.35 10.51 -16.24
C VAL A 66 -22.24 10.89 -15.25
N THR A 67 -22.61 11.02 -13.98
CA THR A 67 -21.71 11.43 -12.89
C THR A 67 -21.70 10.35 -11.81
N ARG A 68 -20.51 9.95 -11.37
CA ARG A 68 -20.31 8.90 -10.36
C ARG A 68 -19.34 9.39 -9.29
N GLY A 69 -19.57 9.04 -8.04
CA GLY A 69 -18.69 9.39 -6.92
C GLY A 69 -19.41 10.07 -5.76
N ILE A 70 -18.69 10.58 -4.75
CA ILE A 70 -17.23 10.48 -4.57
C ILE A 70 -16.93 9.28 -3.69
N HIS A 71 -16.13 8.33 -4.21
CA HIS A 71 -15.91 7.04 -3.57
C HIS A 71 -14.42 6.83 -3.25
N ALA A 72 -14.07 6.76 -1.96
CA ALA A 72 -12.77 6.34 -1.47
C ALA A 72 -12.83 4.85 -1.11
N GLU A 73 -12.32 4.03 -2.02
CA GLU A 73 -12.26 2.57 -1.87
C GLU A 73 -10.95 2.17 -1.16
N PRO A 74 -10.87 0.98 -0.52
CA PRO A 74 -9.73 0.54 0.27
C PRO A 74 -8.55 0.00 -0.58
N TRP A 75 -8.41 0.48 -1.81
CA TRP A 75 -7.35 0.10 -2.76
C TRP A 75 -6.93 1.29 -3.62
N ASP A 76 -5.75 1.16 -4.21
CA ASP A 76 -5.23 2.09 -5.19
C ASP A 76 -5.91 1.89 -6.55
N LYS A 77 -5.95 2.95 -7.36
CA LYS A 77 -6.50 2.90 -8.71
C LYS A 77 -5.54 3.51 -9.70
N TYR A 78 -5.40 2.89 -10.86
CA TYR A 78 -4.84 3.53 -12.05
C TYR A 78 -5.95 3.68 -13.08
N ILE A 79 -6.34 4.91 -13.37
CA ILE A 79 -7.51 5.25 -14.19
C ILE A 79 -7.07 5.84 -15.52
N SER A 80 -7.68 5.40 -16.61
CA SER A 80 -7.54 6.01 -17.93
C SER A 80 -8.84 5.92 -18.74
N ILE A 81 -8.86 6.57 -19.90
CA ILE A 81 -10.01 6.62 -20.80
C ILE A 81 -9.67 5.82 -22.06
N ALA A 82 -10.56 4.90 -22.44
CA ALA A 82 -10.42 4.14 -23.67
C ALA A 82 -11.07 4.87 -24.86
N THR A 83 -12.12 5.67 -24.63
CA THR A 83 -12.69 6.60 -25.62
C THR A 83 -13.58 7.62 -24.90
N GLY A 84 -13.80 8.78 -25.52
CA GLY A 84 -14.54 9.90 -24.93
C GLY A 84 -13.66 10.78 -24.05
N GLU A 85 -14.29 11.46 -23.09
CA GLU A 85 -13.63 12.41 -22.18
C GLU A 85 -14.43 12.51 -20.89
N ILE A 86 -13.74 12.66 -19.77
CA ILE A 86 -14.35 12.95 -18.47
C ILE A 86 -13.80 14.24 -17.88
N PHE A 87 -14.60 14.86 -17.02
CA PHE A 87 -14.11 15.70 -15.94
C PHE A 87 -14.00 14.83 -14.69
N GLY A 88 -12.79 14.67 -14.16
CA GLY A 88 -12.54 13.97 -12.91
C GLY A 88 -12.38 14.94 -11.75
N ALA A 89 -12.90 14.55 -10.59
CA ALA A 89 -12.67 15.23 -9.33
C ALA A 89 -12.24 14.21 -8.27
N TRP A 90 -11.18 14.53 -7.56
CA TRP A 90 -10.61 13.69 -6.50
C TRP A 90 -10.56 14.48 -5.20
N VAL A 91 -10.93 13.82 -4.11
CA VAL A 91 -10.98 14.43 -2.79
C VAL A 91 -10.19 13.58 -1.83
N ASP A 92 -9.23 14.16 -1.11
CA ASP A 92 -8.51 13.41 -0.10
C ASP A 92 -9.40 13.17 1.12
N LEU A 93 -9.71 11.90 1.40
CA LEU A 93 -10.55 11.51 2.55
C LEU A 93 -9.73 10.74 3.59
N ARG A 94 -8.40 10.85 3.54
CA ARG A 94 -7.48 10.33 4.56
C ARG A 94 -7.36 11.31 5.72
N PRO A 95 -7.19 10.84 6.97
CA PRO A 95 -6.94 11.72 8.10
C PRO A 95 -5.63 12.51 7.90
N GLY A 96 -5.64 13.78 8.32
CA GLY A 96 -4.47 14.67 8.26
C GLY A 96 -4.78 16.00 7.59
N ASP A 97 -3.72 16.79 7.34
CA ASP A 97 -3.81 18.17 6.85
C ASP A 97 -4.38 18.30 5.43
N SER A 98 -4.35 17.23 4.64
CA SER A 98 -4.91 17.20 3.30
C SER A 98 -6.38 16.80 3.25
N PHE A 99 -7.02 16.41 4.36
CA PHE A 99 -8.42 16.00 4.37
C PHE A 99 -9.33 17.08 3.78
N GLY A 100 -10.18 16.68 2.82
CA GLY A 100 -11.09 17.57 2.11
C GLY A 100 -10.46 18.34 0.95
N GLN A 101 -9.14 18.26 0.73
CA GLN A 101 -8.52 18.88 -0.44
C GLN A 101 -9.04 18.26 -1.73
N VAL A 102 -9.26 19.12 -2.72
CA VAL A 102 -9.80 18.75 -4.03
C VAL A 102 -8.75 18.92 -5.12
N TYR A 103 -8.69 17.97 -6.05
CA TYR A 103 -8.01 18.10 -7.33
C TYR A 103 -9.00 17.81 -8.46
N THR A 104 -8.97 18.59 -9.53
CA THR A 104 -9.81 18.35 -10.71
C THR A 104 -8.99 18.42 -11.99
N THR A 105 -9.32 17.57 -12.95
CA THR A 105 -8.74 17.65 -14.29
C THR A 105 -9.62 16.92 -15.31
N ARG A 106 -9.39 17.19 -16.59
CA ARG A 106 -10.00 16.43 -17.68
C ARG A 106 -9.11 15.26 -18.05
N LEU A 107 -9.72 14.09 -18.24
CA LEU A 107 -9.04 12.91 -18.77
C LEU A 107 -9.67 12.51 -20.11
N ASP A 108 -8.81 12.29 -21.08
CA ASP A 108 -9.09 11.72 -22.40
C ASP A 108 -8.11 10.54 -22.62
N PRO A 109 -8.11 9.84 -23.77
CA PRO A 109 -7.21 8.72 -23.99
C PRO A 109 -5.71 9.03 -23.84
N SER A 110 -5.30 10.29 -23.96
CA SER A 110 -3.91 10.76 -23.77
C SER A 110 -3.56 11.09 -22.31
N LYS A 111 -4.44 10.82 -21.36
CA LYS A 111 -4.17 10.99 -19.93
C LYS A 111 -4.60 9.82 -19.07
N ALA A 112 -3.94 9.69 -17.93
CA ALA A 112 -4.31 8.78 -16.87
C ALA A 112 -4.02 9.41 -15.51
N ILE A 113 -4.54 8.79 -14.45
CA ILE A 113 -4.30 9.23 -13.08
C ILE A 113 -4.16 8.02 -12.17
N TYR A 114 -3.16 8.06 -11.29
CA TYR A 114 -3.02 7.14 -10.17
C TYR A 114 -3.62 7.78 -8.92
N VAL A 115 -4.52 7.05 -8.27
CA VAL A 115 -5.31 7.48 -7.11
C VAL A 115 -4.97 6.56 -5.94
N PRO A 116 -4.27 7.06 -4.91
CA PRO A 116 -3.99 6.30 -3.71
C PRO A 116 -5.26 5.88 -2.97
N ARG A 117 -5.20 4.75 -2.27
CA ARG A 117 -6.20 4.33 -1.28
C ARG A 117 -6.59 5.50 -0.36
N GLY A 118 -7.89 5.67 -0.17
CA GLY A 118 -8.44 6.74 0.68
C GLY A 118 -8.64 8.08 -0.01
N VAL A 119 -8.12 8.27 -1.22
CA VAL A 119 -8.51 9.41 -2.07
C VAL A 119 -9.82 9.06 -2.78
N GLY A 120 -10.86 9.84 -2.51
CA GLY A 120 -12.16 9.72 -3.13
C GLY A 120 -12.11 10.02 -4.61
N ASN A 121 -12.56 9.08 -5.44
CA ASN A 121 -12.60 9.21 -6.89
C ASN A 121 -14.02 9.54 -7.37
N SER A 122 -14.13 10.48 -8.30
CA SER A 122 -15.36 10.80 -9.00
C SER A 122 -15.12 11.30 -10.41
N PHE A 123 -16.13 11.19 -11.26
CA PHE A 123 -16.07 11.77 -12.59
C PHE A 123 -17.46 12.09 -13.15
N GLN A 124 -17.46 12.99 -14.14
CA GLN A 124 -18.59 13.30 -15.01
C GLN A 124 -18.19 13.06 -16.46
N ALA A 125 -18.95 12.23 -17.18
CA ALA A 125 -18.74 11.98 -18.60
C ALA A 125 -19.09 13.24 -19.43
N LEU A 126 -18.17 13.72 -20.24
CA LEU A 126 -18.35 14.94 -21.05
C LEU A 126 -18.82 14.64 -22.47
N GLN A 127 -18.78 13.36 -22.87
CA GLN A 127 -19.16 12.88 -24.20
C GLN A 127 -20.00 11.61 -24.08
N ASP A 128 -20.92 11.40 -25.02
CA ASP A 128 -21.62 10.13 -25.18
C ASP A 128 -20.65 9.00 -25.49
N GLY A 129 -20.96 7.80 -25.03
CA GLY A 129 -20.15 6.61 -25.27
C GLY A 129 -18.75 6.66 -24.64
N THR A 130 -18.57 7.37 -23.51
CA THR A 130 -17.29 7.45 -22.80
C THR A 130 -16.99 6.13 -22.09
N VAL A 131 -15.81 5.56 -22.35
CA VAL A 131 -15.34 4.31 -21.72
C VAL A 131 -14.23 4.63 -20.73
N TYR A 132 -14.55 4.46 -19.46
CA TYR A 132 -13.64 4.64 -18.32
C TYR A 132 -13.08 3.27 -17.92
N THR A 133 -11.76 3.13 -17.89
CA THR A 133 -11.06 1.88 -17.53
C THR A 133 -10.11 2.13 -16.37
N TYR A 134 -10.04 1.19 -15.43
CA TYR A 134 -9.15 1.33 -14.29
C TYR A 134 -8.63 0.00 -13.80
N LEU A 135 -7.37 0.01 -13.38
CA LEU A 135 -6.69 -1.09 -12.69
C LEU A 135 -6.77 -0.86 -11.19
N VAL A 136 -6.92 -1.92 -10.41
CA VAL A 136 -6.88 -1.88 -8.94
C VAL A 136 -6.03 -3.03 -8.38
N ASN A 137 -5.52 -2.85 -7.16
CA ASN A 137 -4.65 -3.82 -6.46
C ASN A 137 -5.32 -4.63 -5.36
N ALA A 138 -6.65 -4.60 -5.29
CA ALA A 138 -7.41 -5.50 -4.45
C ALA A 138 -8.64 -6.03 -5.20
N HIS A 139 -9.05 -7.24 -4.86
CA HIS A 139 -10.28 -7.82 -5.37
C HIS A 139 -11.48 -7.16 -4.73
N TRP A 140 -12.48 -6.84 -5.54
CA TRP A 140 -13.75 -6.33 -5.01
C TRP A 140 -14.50 -7.43 -4.24
N SER A 141 -15.00 -7.09 -3.05
CA SER A 141 -16.01 -7.88 -2.36
C SER A 141 -17.15 -7.02 -1.83
N LEU A 142 -18.34 -7.61 -1.70
CA LEU A 142 -19.49 -6.92 -1.14
C LEU A 142 -19.27 -6.51 0.34
N GLU A 143 -18.47 -7.29 1.06
CA GLU A 143 -18.16 -7.03 2.48
C GLU A 143 -17.28 -5.79 2.65
N GLN A 144 -16.29 -5.60 1.76
CA GLN A 144 -15.43 -4.42 1.76
C GLN A 144 -16.19 -3.13 1.52
N LYS A 145 -17.36 -3.16 0.88
CA LYS A 145 -18.19 -1.95 0.71
C LYS A 145 -18.49 -1.25 2.05
N LYS A 146 -18.50 -1.98 3.18
CA LYS A 146 -18.70 -1.41 4.52
C LYS A 146 -17.49 -0.60 5.02
N THR A 147 -16.31 -0.81 4.45
CA THR A 147 -15.08 -0.09 4.80
C THR A 147 -14.82 1.10 3.88
N TYR A 148 -15.70 1.34 2.91
CA TYR A 148 -15.57 2.46 2.00
C TYR A 148 -15.88 3.76 2.70
N THR A 149 -15.16 4.81 2.29
CA THR A 149 -15.48 6.18 2.65
C THR A 149 -16.13 6.85 1.46
N PHE A 150 -17.12 7.69 1.74
CA PHE A 150 -17.84 8.40 0.70
C PHE A 150 -18.11 9.84 1.11
N VAL A 151 -18.19 10.71 0.12
CA VAL A 151 -18.67 12.09 0.29
C VAL A 151 -19.59 12.47 -0.87
N ASN A 152 -20.57 13.32 -0.59
CA ASN A 152 -21.55 13.75 -1.57
C ASN A 152 -20.91 14.60 -2.68
N LEU A 153 -21.30 14.35 -3.93
CA LEU A 153 -20.87 15.14 -5.10
C LEU A 153 -21.27 16.62 -5.00
N ALA A 154 -22.37 16.90 -4.30
CA ALA A 154 -22.96 18.23 -4.14
C ALA A 154 -22.56 18.92 -2.84
N ASP A 155 -21.52 18.43 -2.15
CA ASP A 155 -21.05 19.04 -0.93
C ASP A 155 -20.49 20.46 -1.20
N PRO A 156 -20.99 21.50 -0.51
CA PRO A 156 -20.59 22.88 -0.76
C PRO A 156 -19.19 23.23 -0.23
N GLU A 157 -18.63 22.48 0.71
CA GLU A 157 -17.27 22.72 1.23
C GLU A 157 -16.20 22.25 0.24
N LEU A 158 -16.52 21.28 -0.63
CA LEU A 158 -15.62 20.80 -1.68
C LEU A 158 -15.51 21.77 -2.87
N ASP A 159 -16.51 22.63 -3.08
CA ASP A 159 -16.56 23.65 -4.15
C ASP A 159 -16.17 23.13 -5.55
N ILE A 160 -16.57 21.89 -5.88
CA ILE A 160 -16.24 21.27 -7.17
C ILE A 160 -17.07 21.93 -8.28
N GLN A 161 -16.39 22.58 -9.22
CA GLN A 161 -16.99 23.22 -10.39
C GLN A 161 -17.32 22.18 -11.47
N TRP A 162 -18.41 21.42 -11.27
CA TRP A 162 -18.89 20.42 -12.24
C TRP A 162 -19.26 21.08 -13.59
N PRO A 163 -18.70 20.62 -14.73
CA PRO A 163 -18.96 21.24 -16.04
C PRO A 163 -20.41 21.18 -16.52
N ILE A 164 -21.14 20.16 -16.09
CA ILE A 164 -22.58 20.02 -16.26
C ILE A 164 -23.19 20.11 -14.86
N PRO A 165 -24.19 20.98 -14.62
CA PRO A 165 -24.83 21.10 -13.31
C PRO A 165 -25.32 19.75 -12.78
N LEU A 166 -25.15 19.50 -11.48
CA LEU A 166 -25.45 18.18 -10.90
C LEU A 166 -26.95 17.84 -10.96
N GLU A 167 -27.82 18.85 -10.99
CA GLU A 167 -29.25 18.74 -11.22
C GLU A 167 -29.61 18.26 -12.64
N GLU A 168 -28.72 18.45 -13.61
CA GLU A 168 -28.87 17.99 -15.00
C GLU A 168 -28.10 16.68 -15.26
N SER A 169 -27.39 16.17 -14.25
CA SER A 169 -26.53 14.98 -14.35
C SER A 169 -27.28 13.68 -14.03
N GLU A 170 -26.93 12.59 -14.72
CA GLU A 170 -27.41 11.24 -14.37
C GLU A 170 -26.52 10.66 -13.26
N ARG A 171 -27.08 10.51 -12.06
CA ARG A 171 -26.43 9.97 -10.86
C ARG A 171 -27.19 8.77 -10.33
N SER A 172 -26.52 7.87 -9.62
CA SER A 172 -27.20 6.76 -8.94
C SER A 172 -27.94 7.24 -7.69
N GLU A 173 -28.97 6.50 -7.27
CA GLU A 173 -29.70 6.78 -6.05
C GLU A 173 -28.79 6.78 -4.80
N ALA A 174 -27.78 5.92 -4.78
CA ALA A 174 -26.79 5.88 -3.73
C ALA A 174 -25.98 7.20 -3.69
N ASP A 175 -25.48 7.64 -4.86
CA ASP A 175 -24.65 8.86 -5.03
C ASP A 175 -25.36 10.11 -4.48
N LEU A 176 -26.69 10.17 -4.56
CA LEU A 176 -27.52 11.27 -4.03
C LEU A 176 -27.52 11.35 -2.49
N HIS A 177 -27.36 10.21 -1.81
CA HIS A 177 -27.56 10.07 -0.36
C HIS A 177 -26.25 9.91 0.43
N HIS A 178 -25.09 10.07 -0.19
CA HIS A 178 -23.83 10.05 0.54
C HIS A 178 -23.74 11.23 1.52
N PRO A 179 -22.99 11.06 2.63
CA PRO A 179 -22.84 12.12 3.63
C PRO A 179 -22.11 13.32 3.05
N MET A 180 -22.37 14.50 3.62
CA MET A 180 -21.57 15.70 3.41
C MET A 180 -20.19 15.52 4.06
N LEU A 181 -19.19 16.31 3.66
CA LEU A 181 -17.79 16.21 4.06
C LEU A 181 -17.64 16.21 5.58
N LYS A 182 -18.35 17.11 6.27
CA LYS A 182 -18.37 17.21 7.74
C LYS A 182 -18.84 15.92 8.44
N ASP A 183 -19.66 15.12 7.76
CA ASP A 183 -20.25 13.87 8.27
C ASP A 183 -19.58 12.63 7.63
N ALA A 184 -18.64 12.84 6.71
CA ALA A 184 -17.94 11.76 6.02
C ALA A 184 -16.93 11.12 6.98
N LYS A 185 -17.01 9.80 7.14
CA LYS A 185 -16.06 9.04 7.96
C LYS A 185 -14.70 8.97 7.23
N PRO A 186 -13.59 9.49 7.79
CA PRO A 186 -12.28 9.39 7.15
C PRO A 186 -11.88 7.93 6.89
N MET A 187 -11.11 7.71 5.83
CA MET A 187 -10.55 6.40 5.50
C MET A 187 -9.64 5.95 6.64
N THR A 188 -9.95 4.81 7.26
CA THR A 188 -9.13 4.28 8.35
C THR A 188 -7.74 3.91 7.81
N PRO A 189 -6.65 4.31 8.48
CA PRO A 189 -5.30 3.85 8.14
C PRO A 189 -5.22 2.32 8.14
N LYS A 190 -4.31 1.77 7.33
CA LYS A 190 -3.98 0.35 7.42
C LYS A 190 -3.29 0.08 8.77
N ARG A 191 -3.51 -1.10 9.33
CA ARG A 191 -2.93 -1.53 10.61
C ARG A 191 -1.48 -1.94 10.48
N THR A 192 -0.78 -1.90 11.60
CA THR A 192 0.55 -2.48 11.78
C THR A 192 0.43 -3.71 12.67
N LEU A 193 0.78 -4.88 12.15
CA LEU A 193 0.89 -6.11 12.96
C LEU A 193 2.27 -6.18 13.60
N VAL A 194 2.37 -6.46 14.90
CA VAL A 194 3.63 -6.66 15.61
C VAL A 194 3.64 -8.07 16.19
N THR A 195 4.50 -8.95 15.66
CA THR A 195 4.67 -10.33 16.15
C THR A 195 5.77 -10.41 17.20
N GLY A 196 5.67 -11.36 18.14
CA GLY A 196 6.63 -11.48 19.24
C GLY A 196 6.53 -10.34 20.24
N CYS A 197 5.31 -9.82 20.44
CA CYS A 197 5.10 -8.59 21.19
C CYS A 197 5.43 -8.70 22.68
N ASN A 198 5.54 -9.91 23.23
CA ASN A 198 5.95 -10.14 24.63
C ASN A 198 7.48 -10.18 24.81
N GLY A 199 8.25 -10.12 23.72
CA GLY A 199 9.70 -9.95 23.77
C GLY A 199 10.11 -8.53 24.15
N GLN A 200 11.39 -8.34 24.53
CA GLN A 200 11.92 -7.03 24.93
C GLN A 200 11.77 -5.98 23.83
N LEU A 201 12.03 -6.35 22.57
CA LEU A 201 11.86 -5.45 21.44
C LEU A 201 10.38 -5.19 21.12
N GLY A 202 9.51 -6.20 21.27
CA GLY A 202 8.06 -6.03 21.15
C GLY A 202 7.51 -5.00 22.13
N HIS A 203 7.95 -5.05 23.39
CA HIS A 203 7.62 -4.03 24.38
C HIS A 203 8.18 -2.65 24.02
N ALA A 204 9.40 -2.56 23.47
CA ALA A 204 9.98 -1.29 23.05
C ALA A 204 9.24 -0.67 21.85
N VAL A 205 8.84 -1.48 20.86
CA VAL A 205 7.99 -1.03 19.73
C VAL A 205 6.66 -0.49 20.25
N ARG A 206 6.01 -1.20 21.18
CA ARG A 206 4.76 -0.72 21.80
C ARG A 206 4.95 0.59 22.55
N ALA A 207 5.96 0.66 23.40
CA ALA A 207 6.26 1.87 24.17
C ALA A 207 6.58 3.07 23.26
N TYR A 208 7.28 2.85 22.15
CA TYR A 208 7.55 3.89 21.15
C TYR A 208 6.23 4.38 20.53
N ALA A 209 5.38 3.47 20.04
CA ALA A 209 4.10 3.83 19.44
C ALA A 209 3.22 4.64 20.41
N GLU A 210 3.11 4.20 21.67
CA GLU A 210 2.35 4.89 22.72
C GLU A 210 2.93 6.28 23.03
N ALA A 211 4.26 6.40 23.15
CA ALA A 211 4.92 7.67 23.45
C ALA A 211 4.76 8.72 22.34
N HIS A 212 4.54 8.28 21.09
CA HIS A 212 4.37 9.16 19.93
C HIS A 212 2.91 9.27 19.48
N GLY A 213 1.95 8.69 20.22
CA GLY A 213 0.53 8.74 19.90
C GLY A 213 0.18 8.03 18.58
N LEU A 214 0.97 7.03 18.17
CA LEU A 214 0.70 6.25 16.97
C LEU A 214 -0.41 5.23 17.24
N GLU A 215 -1.41 5.19 16.36
CA GLU A 215 -2.57 4.30 16.47
C GLU A 215 -2.56 3.20 15.40
N GLY A 216 -3.46 2.22 15.53
CA GLY A 216 -3.65 1.18 14.51
C GLY A 216 -2.70 -0.01 14.62
N PHE A 217 -2.15 -0.28 15.80
CA PHE A 217 -1.30 -1.46 16.03
C PHE A 217 -2.11 -2.64 16.53
N GLU A 218 -1.79 -3.82 16.00
CA GLU A 218 -2.24 -5.11 16.52
C GLU A 218 -1.01 -5.88 17.00
N TYR A 219 -0.95 -6.16 18.30
CA TYR A 219 0.17 -6.85 18.92
C TYR A 219 -0.21 -8.31 19.15
N THR A 220 0.65 -9.22 18.74
CA THR A 220 0.39 -10.64 18.88
C THR A 220 1.65 -11.44 19.21
N ASP A 221 1.43 -12.60 19.82
CA ASP A 221 2.46 -13.57 20.15
C ASP A 221 1.97 -14.99 19.80
N ILE A 222 2.82 -15.99 20.00
CA ILE A 222 2.61 -17.37 19.52
C ILE A 222 1.28 -17.98 19.98
N ASP A 223 0.78 -17.60 21.15
CA ASP A 223 -0.49 -18.11 21.71
C ASP A 223 -1.74 -17.60 20.96
N GLU A 224 -1.63 -16.48 20.27
CA GLU A 224 -2.72 -15.82 19.54
C GLU A 224 -2.60 -16.02 18.02
N PHE A 225 -1.38 -15.88 17.52
CA PHE A 225 -0.99 -16.05 16.13
C PHE A 225 0.38 -16.76 16.05
N ASP A 226 0.33 -18.09 16.00
CA ASP A 226 1.48 -18.89 15.60
C ASP A 226 1.70 -18.72 14.09
N PHE A 227 2.53 -17.75 13.72
CA PHE A 227 2.85 -17.45 12.33
C PHE A 227 3.65 -18.57 11.62
N SER A 228 4.03 -19.64 12.33
CA SER A 228 4.56 -20.86 11.72
C SER A 228 3.47 -21.87 11.32
N ASP A 229 2.21 -21.64 11.73
CA ASP A 229 1.05 -22.40 11.29
C ASP A 229 0.38 -21.72 10.09
N PRO A 230 0.40 -22.32 8.88
CA PRO A 230 -0.22 -21.71 7.71
C PRO A 230 -1.73 -21.48 7.86
N THR A 231 -2.43 -22.26 8.69
CA THR A 231 -3.87 -22.09 8.90
C THR A 231 -4.22 -20.89 9.77
N ALA A 232 -3.26 -20.37 10.54
CA ALA A 232 -3.46 -19.19 11.38
C ALA A 232 -3.70 -17.92 10.55
N TYR A 233 -3.21 -17.88 9.30
CA TYR A 233 -3.34 -16.75 8.38
C TYR A 233 -4.77 -16.53 7.89
N ASP A 234 -5.60 -17.58 7.84
CA ASP A 234 -6.99 -17.50 7.37
C ASP A 234 -7.89 -16.66 8.29
N ARG A 235 -7.42 -16.38 9.51
CA ARG A 235 -8.13 -15.55 10.51
C ARG A 235 -7.97 -14.06 10.27
N TYR A 236 -7.04 -13.67 9.40
CA TYR A 236 -6.68 -12.28 9.15
C TYR A 236 -7.22 -11.79 7.81
N ASP A 237 -7.88 -10.65 7.82
CA ASP A 237 -8.09 -9.88 6.60
C ASP A 237 -6.84 -9.03 6.34
N TRP A 238 -5.88 -9.62 5.61
CA TRP A 238 -4.60 -9.00 5.28
C TRP A 238 -4.74 -7.68 4.51
N SER A 239 -5.89 -7.43 3.87
CA SER A 239 -6.14 -6.14 3.17
C SER A 239 -6.22 -4.95 4.13
N LEU A 240 -6.45 -5.19 5.42
CA LEU A 240 -6.47 -4.18 6.47
C LEU A 240 -5.08 -3.80 6.97
N TYR A 241 -4.04 -4.55 6.61
CA TYR A 241 -2.67 -4.35 7.08
C TYR A 241 -1.80 -3.66 6.02
N GLY A 242 -0.90 -2.82 6.50
CA GLY A 242 0.07 -2.09 5.67
C GLY A 242 1.51 -2.39 6.07
N THR A 243 1.70 -2.78 7.33
CA THR A 243 3.02 -3.10 7.88
C THR A 243 2.93 -4.34 8.77
N ILE A 244 3.94 -5.20 8.69
CA ILE A 244 4.25 -6.23 9.69
C ILE A 244 5.62 -5.88 10.26
N ILE A 245 5.71 -5.78 11.59
CA ILE A 245 6.97 -5.66 12.32
C ILE A 245 7.23 -7.00 12.99
N ASN A 246 8.11 -7.81 12.38
CA ASN A 246 8.50 -9.10 12.92
C ASN A 246 9.67 -8.96 13.88
N VAL A 247 9.34 -9.02 15.18
CA VAL A 247 10.32 -9.05 16.28
C VAL A 247 10.22 -10.34 17.09
N ALA A 248 9.55 -11.34 16.54
CA ALA A 248 9.50 -12.67 17.12
C ALA A 248 10.83 -13.39 16.89
N GLU A 249 11.42 -13.86 17.99
CA GLU A 249 12.59 -14.71 17.95
C GLU A 249 12.68 -15.61 19.17
N GLN A 250 13.27 -16.79 18.97
CA GLN A 250 13.81 -17.58 20.07
C GLN A 250 15.18 -17.01 20.45
N ALA A 251 15.49 -16.89 21.74
CA ALA A 251 16.84 -16.47 22.14
C ALA A 251 17.89 -17.49 21.69
N SER A 252 19.05 -17.02 21.21
CA SER A 252 20.16 -17.88 20.78
C SER A 252 20.63 -18.82 21.90
N ASP A 253 20.64 -18.32 23.13
CA ASP A 253 21.00 -19.07 24.34
C ASP A 253 20.07 -20.25 24.63
N ASP A 254 18.87 -20.29 24.03
CA ASP A 254 17.90 -21.36 24.17
C ASP A 254 18.01 -22.41 23.05
N CYS A 255 19.10 -22.42 22.28
CA CYS A 255 19.34 -23.39 21.21
C CYS A 255 20.42 -24.41 21.60
N LYS A 256 20.08 -25.39 22.45
CA LYS A 256 21.06 -26.30 23.07
C LYS A 256 20.98 -27.74 22.58
N ASP A 257 19.81 -28.17 22.13
CA ASP A 257 19.56 -29.54 21.67
C ASP A 257 18.78 -29.59 20.35
N VAL A 258 18.46 -30.81 19.89
CA VAL A 258 17.77 -31.03 18.62
C VAL A 258 16.35 -30.48 18.60
N ASP A 259 15.67 -30.49 19.76
CA ASP A 259 14.29 -30.00 19.87
C ASP A 259 14.29 -28.46 19.86
N ASP A 260 15.28 -27.85 20.51
CA ASP A 260 15.48 -26.40 20.44
C ASP A 260 15.84 -25.93 19.02
N VAL A 261 16.65 -26.70 18.27
CA VAL A 261 16.97 -26.42 16.86
C VAL A 261 15.72 -26.53 16.00
N ALA A 262 14.90 -27.56 16.20
CA ALA A 262 13.65 -27.71 15.47
C ALA A 262 12.69 -26.55 15.73
N ARG A 263 12.60 -26.07 16.98
CA ARG A 263 11.83 -24.87 17.34
C ARG A 263 12.39 -23.61 16.66
N ALA A 264 13.71 -23.44 16.63
CA ALA A 264 14.35 -22.31 15.96
C ALA A 264 14.05 -22.30 14.45
N TRP A 265 14.08 -23.45 13.78
CA TRP A 265 13.67 -23.58 12.37
C TRP A 265 12.20 -23.25 12.15
N ARG A 266 11.32 -23.70 13.04
CA ARG A 266 9.89 -23.43 12.96
C ARG A 266 9.61 -21.92 13.03
N ILE A 267 10.23 -21.21 13.96
CA ILE A 267 10.02 -19.78 14.20
C ILE A 267 10.80 -18.93 13.19
N ASN A 268 12.13 -19.02 13.22
CA ASN A 268 13.01 -18.09 12.52
C ASN A 268 13.02 -18.31 10.99
N ALA A 269 12.75 -19.53 10.52
CA ALA A 269 12.76 -19.85 9.10
C ALA A 269 11.35 -20.05 8.54
N GLN A 270 10.63 -21.10 8.97
CA GLN A 270 9.33 -21.44 8.39
C GLN A 270 8.29 -20.34 8.62
N GLY A 271 8.16 -19.89 9.87
CA GLY A 271 7.23 -18.81 10.20
C GLY A 271 7.60 -17.51 9.49
N THR A 272 8.86 -17.09 9.53
CA THR A 272 9.31 -15.89 8.82
C THR A 272 9.03 -15.98 7.31
N ALA A 273 9.21 -17.15 6.69
CA ALA A 273 8.89 -17.35 5.28
C ALA A 273 7.39 -17.26 4.99
N LEU A 274 6.52 -17.74 5.89
CA LEU A 274 5.07 -17.59 5.76
C LEU A 274 4.64 -16.11 5.93
N LEU A 275 5.26 -15.37 6.85
CA LEU A 275 5.05 -13.92 6.99
C LEU A 275 5.49 -13.19 5.72
N ALA A 276 6.67 -13.50 5.20
CA ALA A 276 7.16 -12.92 3.95
C ALA A 276 6.18 -13.20 2.80
N ARG A 277 5.71 -14.45 2.67
CA ARG A 277 4.72 -14.81 1.66
C ARG A 277 3.44 -13.95 1.77
N ALA A 278 2.84 -13.88 2.96
CA ALA A 278 1.62 -13.07 3.16
C ALA A 278 1.89 -11.59 2.86
N ALA A 279 3.04 -11.08 3.28
CA ALA A 279 3.42 -9.69 3.03
C ALA A 279 3.58 -9.38 1.54
N GLY A 280 4.24 -10.28 0.80
CA GLY A 280 4.42 -10.16 -0.65
C GLY A 280 3.12 -10.32 -1.45
N GLU A 281 2.24 -11.23 -1.05
CA GLU A 281 0.92 -11.43 -1.71
C GLU A 281 -0.02 -10.23 -1.50
N HIS A 282 0.13 -9.49 -0.40
CA HIS A 282 -0.78 -8.41 -0.03
C HIS A 282 -0.19 -6.99 -0.08
N HIS A 283 1.04 -6.83 -0.60
CA HIS A 283 1.74 -5.53 -0.65
C HIS A 283 1.79 -4.87 0.74
N ILE A 284 2.35 -5.63 1.69
CA ILE A 284 2.55 -5.20 3.07
C ILE A 284 4.05 -5.05 3.28
N THR A 285 4.45 -3.93 3.89
CA THR A 285 5.84 -3.72 4.28
C THR A 285 6.20 -4.64 5.45
N LEU A 286 7.20 -5.52 5.26
CA LEU A 286 7.70 -6.41 6.30
C LEU A 286 9.03 -5.89 6.87
N VAL A 287 9.02 -5.53 8.15
CA VAL A 287 10.23 -5.25 8.92
C VAL A 287 10.68 -6.54 9.60
N GLN A 288 11.90 -6.98 9.32
CA GLN A 288 12.54 -8.14 9.92
C GLN A 288 13.77 -7.69 10.71
N VAL A 289 13.87 -8.11 11.98
CA VAL A 289 15.07 -7.91 12.78
C VAL A 289 15.97 -9.15 12.68
N SER A 290 17.21 -8.92 12.27
CA SER A 290 18.25 -9.94 12.13
C SER A 290 19.41 -9.69 13.11
N ALA A 291 20.35 -10.62 13.16
CA ALA A 291 21.49 -10.64 14.06
C ALA A 291 22.81 -10.67 13.27
N GLU A 292 23.86 -10.03 13.81
CA GLU A 292 25.22 -10.07 13.26
C GLU A 292 25.73 -11.50 13.02
N SER A 293 25.32 -12.47 13.85
CA SER A 293 25.69 -13.88 13.71
C SER A 293 25.25 -14.52 12.39
N VAL A 294 24.25 -13.96 11.69
CA VAL A 294 23.79 -14.40 10.36
C VAL A 294 24.81 -14.09 9.26
N TYR A 295 25.56 -13.01 9.40
CA TYR A 295 26.47 -12.48 8.38
C TYR A 295 27.94 -12.72 8.69
N GLY A 296 28.24 -13.20 9.91
CA GLY A 296 29.59 -13.48 10.36
C GLY A 296 30.43 -12.20 10.51
N GLN A 297 31.75 -12.34 10.57
CA GLN A 297 32.68 -11.21 10.80
C GLN A 297 32.97 -10.36 9.55
N ASN A 298 32.45 -10.74 8.37
CA ASN A 298 32.77 -10.09 7.10
C ASN A 298 31.50 -9.46 6.53
N THR A 299 31.17 -8.27 7.04
CA THR A 299 29.89 -7.56 6.81
C THR A 299 29.81 -6.84 5.47
N ASP A 300 30.94 -6.65 4.79
CA ASP A 300 31.12 -5.61 3.77
C ASP A 300 30.37 -5.86 2.46
N ASP A 301 29.89 -7.08 2.21
CA ASP A 301 29.19 -7.43 0.97
C ASP A 301 27.76 -7.98 1.19
N GLY A 302 27.23 -7.93 2.41
CA GLY A 302 25.89 -8.48 2.66
C GLY A 302 25.80 -10.02 2.59
N VAL A 303 26.95 -10.70 2.53
CA VAL A 303 27.02 -12.16 2.39
C VAL A 303 26.47 -12.82 3.64
N ILE A 304 25.49 -13.71 3.46
CA ILE A 304 24.96 -14.54 4.53
C ILE A 304 25.96 -15.66 4.82
N ALA A 305 26.54 -15.63 6.01
CA ALA A 305 27.58 -16.54 6.47
C ALA A 305 27.36 -16.90 7.96
N PRO A 306 26.31 -17.68 8.27
CA PRO A 306 25.91 -17.94 9.64
C PRO A 306 26.98 -18.72 10.42
N VAL A 307 27.28 -18.28 11.65
CA VAL A 307 28.39 -18.82 12.46
C VAL A 307 28.04 -20.07 13.27
N ASP A 308 26.76 -20.36 13.45
CA ASP A 308 26.25 -21.53 14.20
C ASP A 308 24.89 -22.01 13.65
N LEU A 309 24.34 -23.07 14.25
CA LEU A 309 23.06 -23.66 13.83
C LEU A 309 21.88 -22.70 14.05
N TYR A 310 21.89 -21.90 15.11
CA TYR A 310 20.83 -20.92 15.38
C TYR A 310 20.84 -19.83 14.31
N ALA A 311 22.02 -19.28 13.99
CA ALA A 311 22.22 -18.30 12.95
C ALA A 311 21.78 -18.81 11.57
N GLN A 312 21.96 -20.10 11.26
CA GLN A 312 21.45 -20.71 10.03
C GLN A 312 19.92 -20.62 9.92
N THR A 313 19.19 -20.74 11.03
CA THR A 313 17.72 -20.62 11.02
C THR A 313 17.26 -19.19 10.71
N LYS A 314 17.91 -18.18 11.31
CA LYS A 314 17.66 -16.76 11.04
C LYS A 314 18.03 -16.39 9.61
N ALA A 315 19.18 -16.87 9.13
CA ALA A 315 19.63 -16.72 7.75
C ALA A 315 18.58 -17.19 6.73
N ALA A 316 17.95 -18.33 6.97
CA ALA A 316 16.90 -18.85 6.11
C ALA A 316 15.66 -17.94 6.09
N GLY A 317 15.29 -17.36 7.24
CA GLY A 317 14.23 -16.34 7.33
C GLY A 317 14.58 -15.07 6.56
N ASP A 318 15.78 -14.53 6.76
CA ASP A 318 16.25 -13.32 6.08
C ASP A 318 16.27 -13.48 4.57
N ILE A 319 16.69 -14.65 4.06
CA ILE A 319 16.61 -14.98 2.63
C ILE A 319 15.17 -14.92 2.13
N ALA A 320 14.20 -15.46 2.89
CA ALA A 320 12.80 -15.41 2.50
C ALA A 320 12.28 -13.97 2.44
N VAL A 321 12.60 -13.14 3.43
CA VAL A 321 12.21 -11.72 3.49
C VAL A 321 12.88 -10.92 2.37
N ALA A 322 14.15 -11.17 2.05
CA ALA A 322 14.87 -10.45 1.02
C ALA A 322 14.29 -10.65 -0.40
N ASN A 323 13.44 -11.67 -0.59
CA ASN A 323 12.83 -11.99 -1.87
C ASN A 323 11.43 -11.36 -2.09
N ILE A 324 10.92 -10.58 -1.14
CA ILE A 324 9.66 -9.84 -1.31
C ILE A 324 9.92 -8.36 -1.63
N PRO A 325 9.01 -7.65 -2.33
CA PRO A 325 9.30 -6.29 -2.80
C PRO A 325 9.43 -5.24 -1.69
N GLU A 326 8.60 -5.34 -0.64
CA GLU A 326 8.45 -4.31 0.38
C GLU A 326 9.00 -4.83 1.72
N HIS A 327 10.32 -4.78 1.90
CA HIS A 327 10.95 -5.27 3.12
C HIS A 327 12.03 -4.34 3.67
N TYR A 328 12.21 -4.43 4.99
CA TYR A 328 13.36 -3.90 5.71
C TYR A 328 13.98 -5.04 6.52
N ILE A 329 15.25 -5.36 6.29
CA ILE A 329 16.01 -6.28 7.15
C ILE A 329 17.00 -5.46 7.95
N LEU A 330 16.83 -5.41 9.27
CA LEU A 330 17.69 -4.66 10.18
C LEU A 330 18.73 -5.62 10.76
N ARG A 331 19.97 -5.52 10.29
CA ARG A 331 21.12 -6.30 10.76
C ARG A 331 21.70 -5.63 12.00
N CYS A 332 21.50 -6.24 13.16
CA CYS A 332 21.86 -5.64 14.42
C CYS A 332 23.12 -6.28 15.02
N SER A 333 24.08 -5.45 15.43
CA SER A 333 25.17 -5.87 16.33
C SER A 333 24.62 -6.35 17.67
N ALA A 334 25.39 -7.14 18.43
CA ALA A 334 24.98 -7.55 19.78
C ALA A 334 24.67 -6.35 20.70
N SER A 335 25.41 -5.24 20.57
CA SER A 335 25.15 -4.01 21.30
C SER A 335 23.89 -3.29 20.84
N ALA A 336 23.60 -3.29 19.54
CA ALA A 336 22.37 -2.71 19.00
C ALA A 336 21.13 -3.51 19.42
N GLN A 337 21.22 -4.85 19.46
CA GLN A 337 20.13 -5.70 19.95
C GLN A 337 19.84 -5.48 21.44
N ALA A 338 20.85 -5.14 22.24
CA ALA A 338 20.67 -4.85 23.66
C ALA A 338 19.97 -3.50 23.92
N ASP A 339 20.03 -2.55 22.97
CA ASP A 339 19.34 -1.27 23.05
C ASP A 339 18.03 -1.30 22.24
N THR A 340 17.02 -1.97 22.78
CA THR A 340 15.73 -2.16 22.11
C THR A 340 14.98 -0.84 21.86
N GLN A 341 15.24 0.20 22.65
CA GLN A 341 14.63 1.52 22.46
C GLN A 341 15.19 2.21 21.21
N ARG A 342 16.51 2.20 21.05
CA ARG A 342 17.17 2.70 19.84
C ARG A 342 16.71 1.93 18.61
N LEU A 343 16.63 0.60 18.71
CA LEU A 343 16.19 -0.24 17.60
C LEU A 343 14.73 0.03 17.18
N ALA A 344 13.82 0.17 18.14
CA ALA A 344 12.45 0.60 17.84
C ALA A 344 12.42 1.96 17.14
N GLY A 345 13.22 2.93 17.61
CA GLY A 345 13.35 4.23 16.95
C GLY A 345 13.81 4.16 15.49
N GLU A 346 14.77 3.30 15.18
CA GLU A 346 15.22 3.08 13.79
C GLU A 346 14.15 2.42 12.92
N ILE A 347 13.40 1.45 13.46
CA ILE A 347 12.26 0.85 12.75
C ILE A 347 11.27 1.92 12.32
N PHE A 348 10.84 2.78 13.26
CA PHE A 348 9.87 3.84 12.96
C PHE A 348 10.46 4.91 12.05
N ARG A 349 11.76 5.26 12.19
CA ARG A 349 12.42 6.17 11.26
C ARG A 349 12.37 5.65 9.81
N LEU A 350 12.64 4.36 9.58
CA LEU A 350 12.58 3.76 8.25
C LEU A 350 11.16 3.79 7.67
N LEU A 351 10.16 3.48 8.51
CA LEU A 351 8.75 3.52 8.13
C LEU A 351 8.28 4.95 7.79
N ASP A 352 8.57 5.93 8.64
CA ASP A 352 8.12 7.32 8.50
C ASP A 352 8.81 8.04 7.33
N THR A 353 10.08 7.71 7.06
CA THR A 353 10.84 8.33 5.96
C THR A 353 10.60 7.66 4.61
N HIS A 354 9.83 6.57 4.57
CA HIS A 354 9.66 5.72 3.39
C HIS A 354 11.02 5.41 2.72
N ALA A 355 11.97 4.96 3.55
CA ALA A 355 13.31 4.64 3.09
C ALA A 355 13.28 3.57 1.97
N ALA A 356 14.35 3.48 1.18
CA ALA A 356 14.41 2.47 0.11
C ALA A 356 14.37 1.05 0.71
N TYR A 357 13.43 0.21 0.30
CA TYR A 357 13.37 -1.18 0.78
C TYR A 357 14.70 -1.92 0.56
N GLY A 358 15.08 -2.75 1.54
CA GLY A 358 16.34 -3.48 1.52
C GLY A 358 16.90 -3.79 2.90
N VAL A 359 18.23 -3.93 2.96
CA VAL A 359 18.98 -4.34 4.15
C VAL A 359 19.70 -3.15 4.77
N TYR A 360 19.61 -3.02 6.09
CA TYR A 360 20.13 -1.89 6.87
C TYR A 360 21.02 -2.39 8.01
N ASP A 361 22.22 -1.83 8.11
CA ASP A 361 23.17 -2.12 9.19
C ASP A 361 22.99 -1.17 10.37
N LEU A 362 22.80 -1.75 11.55
CA LEU A 362 22.69 -1.02 12.81
C LEU A 362 23.84 -1.41 13.73
N GLN A 363 24.78 -0.48 13.91
CA GLN A 363 25.94 -0.61 14.79
C GLN A 363 25.63 -0.23 16.23
#